data_AF-A0A938AXN0-F1
#
_entry.id   AF-A0A938AXN0-F1
#
_cell.length_a   1.000
_cell.length_b   1.000
_cell.length_c   1.000
_cell.angle_alpha   90.00
_cell.angle_beta   90.00
_cell.angle_gamma   90.00
#
_symmetry.space_group_name_H-M   'P 1'
#
loop_
_entity.id
_entity.type
_entity.pdbx_description
1 polymer ?
#
loop_
_entity_poly.entity_id
_entity_poly.type
_entity_poly.pdbx_seq_one_letter_code
_entity_poly.pdbx_strand_id
1 'polypeptide(L)'
;AKYFAKMPQAERNRHLIFVSMFGHEFGNAAMGQAAFAEKHAGIKEKVTCFLNIDGSGSWGYEEKDNTGEIYPTNKDDKAGIFATSWPLVEIAEESIYGLAKGPWGQYPINSMVADLGGPLFEAGWPCLLIISKHIYYHTMLDTMEKITPDQVYRRTLMNIGIINRLLDSPSGYLIAVDGNPNRQREVKEIADVSIQVIPDTIREGSMVMVWPGYWDVDMVIRPDGVTYDFGDGTPSVTRLATNHVYLKEGAFTITMTVKDARGRTGVAKRTVTVTK
;
A
#
# COMPACT_ATOMS: atom_id res chain seq x y z
N ALA A 1 3.58 -4.52 21.32
CA ALA A 1 4.88 -4.41 22.02
C ALA A 1 5.31 -5.69 22.75
N LYS A 2 4.68 -6.09 23.87
CA LYS A 2 5.13 -7.24 24.70
C LYS A 2 5.29 -8.57 23.94
N TYR A 3 4.39 -8.85 22.99
CA TYR A 3 4.49 -10.01 22.10
C TYR A 3 5.79 -9.98 21.29
N PHE A 4 6.02 -8.89 20.54
CA PHE A 4 7.18 -8.70 19.68
C PHE A 4 8.50 -8.52 20.44
N ALA A 5 8.48 -8.11 21.71
CA ALA A 5 9.68 -8.04 22.54
C ALA A 5 10.32 -9.42 22.78
N LYS A 6 9.55 -10.51 22.60
CA LYS A 6 10.05 -11.89 22.67
C LYS A 6 10.69 -12.37 21.36
N MET A 7 10.56 -11.61 20.28
CA MET A 7 11.09 -11.94 18.96
C MET A 7 12.42 -11.22 18.72
N PRO A 8 13.56 -11.95 18.58
CA PRO A 8 14.86 -11.36 18.31
C PRO A 8 14.85 -10.44 17.08
N GLN A 9 15.68 -9.40 17.07
CA GLN A 9 15.78 -8.51 15.91
C GLN A 9 16.30 -9.25 14.66
N ALA A 10 17.13 -10.29 14.83
CA ALA A 10 17.64 -11.11 13.74
C ALA A 10 16.54 -11.89 13.00
N GLU A 11 15.39 -12.14 13.64
CA GLU A 11 14.23 -12.79 13.03
C GLU A 11 13.28 -11.80 12.36
N ARG A 12 13.58 -10.50 12.42
CA ARG A 12 12.73 -9.42 11.88
C ARG A 12 13.49 -8.67 10.80
N ASN A 13 12.93 -8.59 9.60
CA ASN A 13 13.53 -7.84 8.48
C ASN A 13 13.37 -6.31 8.60
N ARG A 14 12.69 -5.82 9.64
CA ARG A 14 12.43 -4.40 9.89
C ARG A 14 12.54 -4.08 11.38
N HIS A 15 12.74 -2.79 11.67
CA HIS A 15 12.63 -2.27 13.03
C HIS A 15 11.16 -1.99 13.38
N LEU A 16 10.78 -2.22 14.64
CA LEU A 16 9.47 -1.87 15.17
C LEU A 16 9.64 -0.74 16.18
N ILE A 17 8.88 0.34 16.03
CA ILE A 17 8.81 1.43 16.98
C ILE A 17 7.39 1.47 17.54
N PHE A 18 7.24 1.20 18.83
CA PHE A 18 5.96 1.35 19.53
C PHE A 18 5.97 2.70 20.25
N VAL A 19 4.98 3.52 19.97
CA VAL A 19 4.87 4.89 20.48
C VAL A 19 3.43 5.18 20.85
N SER A 20 3.22 5.92 21.95
CA SER A 20 1.93 6.50 22.30
C SER A 20 2.04 8.00 22.06
N MET A 21 1.18 8.53 21.19
CA MET A 21 1.20 9.93 20.79
C MET A 21 0.32 10.75 21.72
N PHE A 22 0.86 11.84 22.25
CA PHE A 22 0.09 12.80 23.06
C PHE A 22 -0.54 13.87 22.17
N GLY A 23 -1.68 14.43 22.59
CA GLY A 23 -2.23 15.62 21.96
C GLY A 23 -3.18 15.40 20.78
N HIS A 24 -3.60 14.16 20.49
CA HIS A 24 -4.54 13.88 19.38
C HIS A 24 -5.88 14.62 19.53
N GLU A 25 -6.39 14.72 20.76
CA GLU A 25 -7.69 15.37 21.04
C GLU A 25 -7.63 16.91 21.09
N PHE A 26 -6.44 17.51 21.00
CA PHE A 26 -6.24 18.96 21.16
C PHE A 26 -6.25 19.72 19.81
N GLY A 27 -7.20 19.38 18.93
CA GLY A 27 -7.41 20.03 17.62
C GLY A 27 -6.40 19.63 16.53
N ASN A 28 -6.31 20.42 15.45
CA ASN A 28 -5.47 20.17 14.25
C ASN A 28 -3.96 20.00 14.51
N ALA A 29 -3.50 20.13 15.76
CA ALA A 29 -2.07 20.17 16.05
C ALA A 29 -1.43 18.79 16.20
N ALA A 30 -2.20 17.70 16.44
CA ALA A 30 -1.72 16.33 16.65
C ALA A 30 -0.29 16.30 17.24
N MET A 31 -0.09 17.02 18.36
CA MET A 31 1.22 17.60 18.69
C MET A 31 2.32 16.55 18.83
N GLY A 32 1.96 15.38 19.36
CA GLY A 32 2.85 14.22 19.47
C GLY A 32 3.27 13.69 18.10
N GLN A 33 2.36 13.59 17.13
CA GLN A 33 2.72 13.19 15.77
C GLN A 33 3.65 14.21 15.11
N ALA A 34 3.37 15.52 15.24
CA ALA A 34 4.19 16.57 14.67
C ALA A 34 5.62 16.52 15.24
N ALA A 35 5.75 16.47 16.56
CA ALA A 35 7.03 16.36 17.23
C ALA A 35 7.78 15.06 16.86
N PHE A 36 7.04 13.95 16.69
CA PHE A 36 7.63 12.69 16.25
C PHE A 36 8.11 12.76 14.80
N ALA A 37 7.32 13.32 13.89
CA ALA A 37 7.68 13.50 12.49
C ALA A 37 8.94 14.35 12.34
N GLU A 38 9.02 15.46 13.09
CA GLU A 38 10.20 16.35 13.09
C GLU A 38 11.44 15.62 13.62
N LYS A 39 11.35 15.02 14.81
CA LYS A 39 12.46 14.30 15.44
C LYS A 39 12.97 13.13 14.60
N HIS A 40 12.08 12.49 13.84
CA HIS A 40 12.36 11.30 13.05
C HIS A 40 12.35 11.56 11.53
N ALA A 41 12.49 12.81 11.10
CA ALA A 41 12.49 13.17 9.67
C ALA A 41 13.56 12.38 8.87
N GLY A 42 14.72 12.11 9.48
CA GLY A 42 15.82 11.36 8.84
C GLY A 42 15.53 9.89 8.51
N ILE A 43 14.43 9.31 9.01
CA ILE A 43 14.03 7.93 8.68
C ILE A 43 12.82 7.85 7.74
N LYS A 44 12.21 8.98 7.37
CA LYS A 44 11.00 9.04 6.52
C LYS A 44 11.06 8.09 5.33
N GLU A 45 12.15 8.13 4.56
CA GLU A 45 12.28 7.32 3.34
C GLU A 45 12.37 5.82 3.60
N LYS A 46 12.70 5.41 4.83
CA LYS A 46 12.80 4.01 5.28
C LYS A 46 11.52 3.50 5.94
N VAL A 47 10.55 4.37 6.24
CA VAL A 47 9.30 3.97 6.91
C VAL A 47 8.43 3.20 5.92
N THR A 48 8.08 1.97 6.29
CA THR A 48 7.23 1.09 5.49
C THR A 48 5.75 1.25 5.82
N CYS A 49 5.44 1.60 7.06
CA CYS A 49 4.07 1.82 7.54
C CYS A 49 4.10 2.53 8.89
N PHE A 50 3.34 3.61 9.02
CA PHE A 50 2.80 4.11 10.27
C PHE A 50 1.45 3.43 10.51
N LEU A 51 1.45 2.41 11.36
CA LEU A 51 0.23 1.75 11.82
C LEU A 51 -0.36 2.55 12.99
N ASN A 52 -1.47 3.23 12.75
CA ASN A 52 -2.24 3.91 13.77
C ASN A 52 -3.44 3.08 14.23
N ILE A 53 -3.69 3.10 15.53
CA ILE A 53 -4.81 2.42 16.17
C ILE A 53 -5.54 3.47 16.99
N ASP A 54 -6.71 3.91 16.52
CA ASP A 54 -7.54 4.91 17.20
C ASP A 54 -8.91 4.31 17.50
N GLY A 55 -9.22 4.15 18.79
CA GLY A 55 -10.40 3.40 19.20
C GLY A 55 -10.24 1.91 18.90
N SER A 56 -10.29 1.08 19.96
CA SER A 56 -10.10 -0.35 19.79
C SER A 56 -10.72 -1.12 20.94
N GLY A 57 -11.55 -2.11 20.59
CA GLY A 57 -11.98 -3.15 21.52
C GLY A 57 -13.28 -2.88 22.25
N SER A 58 -14.06 -1.89 21.82
CA SER A 58 -15.39 -1.62 22.37
C SER A 58 -16.47 -2.51 21.72
N TRP A 59 -17.51 -2.82 22.49
CA TRP A 59 -18.73 -3.46 22.02
C TRP A 59 -19.57 -2.48 21.21
N GLY A 60 -20.24 -3.01 20.18
CA GLY A 60 -21.12 -2.23 19.33
C GLY A 60 -22.42 -1.86 20.05
N TYR A 61 -22.79 -0.59 19.95
CA TYR A 61 -24.07 -0.07 20.43
C TYR A 61 -24.74 0.67 19.29
N GLU A 62 -26.05 0.50 19.16
CA GLU A 62 -26.86 1.20 18.16
C GLU A 62 -28.11 1.78 18.80
N GLU A 63 -28.58 2.88 18.23
CA GLU A 63 -29.88 3.44 18.54
C GLU A 63 -30.95 2.71 17.72
N LYS A 64 -32.03 2.31 18.38
CA LYS A 64 -33.16 1.63 17.75
C LYS A 64 -34.03 2.66 17.04
N ASP A 65 -34.12 2.60 15.72
CA ASP A 65 -35.08 3.32 14.88
C ASP A 65 -35.26 4.82 15.23
N ASN A 66 -34.18 5.50 15.61
CA ASN A 66 -34.18 6.91 16.05
C ASN A 66 -35.11 7.21 17.26
N THR A 67 -35.34 6.21 18.12
CA THR A 67 -36.20 6.32 19.30
C THR A 67 -35.49 6.88 20.53
N GLY A 68 -34.17 7.04 20.48
CA GLY A 68 -33.30 7.29 21.63
C GLY A 68 -32.96 6.05 22.47
N GLU A 69 -33.57 4.89 22.20
CA GLU A 69 -33.28 3.64 22.89
C GLU A 69 -31.96 3.05 22.36
N ILE A 70 -30.92 3.01 23.20
CA ILE A 70 -29.60 2.44 22.85
C ILE A 70 -29.52 1.00 23.33
N TYR A 71 -29.12 0.08 22.44
CA TYR A 71 -28.97 -1.34 22.75
C TYR A 71 -27.61 -1.90 22.26
N PRO A 72 -27.07 -2.94 22.93
CA PRO A 72 -25.88 -3.64 22.47
C PRO A 72 -26.18 -4.49 21.23
N THR A 73 -25.31 -4.44 20.21
CA THR A 73 -25.54 -5.11 18.91
C THR A 73 -25.09 -6.58 18.87
N ASN A 74 -24.41 -7.04 19.91
CA ASN A 74 -23.71 -8.33 19.94
C ASN A 74 -22.61 -8.49 18.87
N LYS A 75 -22.10 -7.34 18.40
CA LYS A 75 -21.04 -7.21 17.40
C LYS A 75 -19.96 -6.27 17.95
N ASP A 76 -18.82 -6.25 17.27
CA ASP A 76 -17.83 -5.21 17.44
C ASP A 76 -18.44 -3.85 17.05
N ASP A 77 -17.87 -2.78 17.61
CA ASP A 77 -18.14 -1.42 17.20
C ASP A 77 -17.86 -1.19 15.70
N LYS A 78 -18.56 -0.23 15.11
CA LYS A 78 -18.37 0.13 13.70
C LYS A 78 -16.91 0.55 13.52
N ALA A 79 -16.24 -0.14 12.62
CA ALA A 79 -14.81 -0.02 12.42
C ALA A 79 -14.47 0.23 10.95
N GLY A 80 -13.33 0.86 10.71
CA GLY A 80 -12.84 1.24 9.40
C GLY A 80 -11.37 0.93 9.21
N ILE A 81 -11.02 0.58 7.96
CA ILE A 81 -9.65 0.45 7.47
C ILE A 81 -9.39 1.60 6.51
N PHE A 82 -8.38 2.40 6.82
CA PHE A 82 -7.96 3.53 6.00
C PHE A 82 -6.47 3.43 5.73
N ALA A 83 -6.05 3.61 4.49
CA ALA A 83 -4.65 3.45 4.15
C ALA A 83 -4.21 4.34 2.99
N THR A 84 -2.89 4.48 2.86
CA THR A 84 -2.24 5.14 1.73
C THR A 84 -1.99 4.21 0.55
N SER A 85 -2.21 2.89 0.68
CA SER A 85 -2.06 1.94 -0.44
C SER A 85 -2.90 0.67 -0.27
N TRP A 86 -3.25 0.04 -1.39
CA TRP A 86 -4.02 -1.21 -1.40
C TRP A 86 -3.33 -2.37 -0.69
N PRO A 87 -2.00 -2.58 -0.80
CA PRO A 87 -1.33 -3.65 -0.06
C PRO A 87 -1.42 -3.48 1.47
N LEU A 88 -1.48 -2.25 1.98
CA LEU A 88 -1.72 -2.02 3.41
C LEU A 88 -3.17 -2.38 3.81
N VAL A 89 -4.14 -2.16 2.92
CA VAL A 89 -5.53 -2.59 3.13
C VAL A 89 -5.61 -4.11 3.17
N GLU A 90 -5.01 -4.80 2.20
CA GLU A 90 -4.98 -6.27 2.13
C GLU A 90 -4.36 -6.88 3.40
N ILE A 91 -3.21 -6.36 3.83
CA ILE A 91 -2.56 -6.77 5.09
C ILE A 91 -3.51 -6.63 6.30
N ALA A 92 -4.27 -5.55 6.36
CA ALA A 92 -5.25 -5.32 7.42
C ALA A 92 -6.40 -6.33 7.35
N GLU A 93 -7.00 -6.50 6.18
CA GLU A 93 -8.14 -7.39 5.94
C GLU A 93 -7.83 -8.84 6.29
N GLU A 94 -6.68 -9.35 5.83
CA GLU A 94 -6.22 -10.72 6.12
C GLU A 94 -6.00 -10.98 7.62
N SER A 95 -5.80 -9.91 8.39
CA SER A 95 -5.57 -9.99 9.84
C SER A 95 -6.85 -9.75 10.65
N ILE A 96 -7.85 -9.11 10.05
CA ILE A 96 -9.06 -8.65 10.74
C ILE A 96 -10.24 -9.58 10.51
N TYR A 97 -10.55 -9.94 9.26
CA TYR A 97 -11.84 -10.55 8.93
C TYR A 97 -12.06 -11.93 9.56
N GLY A 98 -11.00 -12.70 9.84
CA GLY A 98 -11.11 -13.97 10.55
C GLY A 98 -11.43 -13.84 12.06
N LEU A 99 -11.29 -12.65 12.64
CA LEU A 99 -11.43 -12.38 14.07
C LEU A 99 -12.55 -11.36 14.38
N ALA A 100 -13.04 -10.63 13.37
CA ALA A 100 -14.04 -9.60 13.52
C ALA A 100 -15.44 -10.18 13.78
N LYS A 101 -16.20 -9.56 14.68
CA LYS A 101 -17.62 -9.87 14.89
C LYS A 101 -18.46 -8.73 14.31
N GLY A 102 -18.65 -8.72 13.00
CA GLY A 102 -19.44 -7.69 12.32
C GLY A 102 -18.69 -7.02 11.16
N PRO A 103 -19.37 -6.11 10.44
CA PRO A 103 -18.82 -5.49 9.25
C PRO A 103 -17.74 -4.46 9.61
N TRP A 104 -16.74 -4.38 8.75
CA TRP A 104 -15.75 -3.32 8.75
C TRP A 104 -15.83 -2.55 7.45
N GLY A 105 -15.78 -1.22 7.53
CA GLY A 105 -15.76 -0.34 6.38
C GLY A 105 -14.37 -0.34 5.74
N GLN A 106 -14.34 -0.49 4.43
CA GLN A 106 -13.18 -0.21 3.61
C GLN A 106 -13.42 1.11 2.89
N TYR A 107 -12.41 1.97 2.87
CA TYR A 107 -12.50 3.29 2.28
C TYR A 107 -11.50 3.45 1.13
N PRO A 108 -11.79 4.30 0.13
CA PRO A 108 -10.85 4.59 -0.95
C PRO A 108 -9.48 5.01 -0.40
N ILE A 109 -8.42 4.66 -1.13
CA ILE A 109 -7.06 5.06 -0.78
C ILE A 109 -6.99 6.57 -0.60
N ASN A 110 -6.27 7.01 0.43
CA ASN A 110 -6.16 8.40 0.82
C ASN A 110 -7.44 9.07 1.35
N SER A 111 -8.46 8.30 1.75
CA SER A 111 -9.60 8.82 2.53
C SER A 111 -9.16 9.06 3.97
N MET A 112 -8.55 10.21 4.23
CA MET A 112 -7.92 10.48 5.53
C MET A 112 -8.97 10.83 6.59
N VAL A 113 -8.90 10.19 7.76
CA VAL A 113 -9.70 10.50 8.95
C VAL A 113 -8.82 10.47 10.20
N ALA A 114 -9.20 11.24 11.24
CA ALA A 114 -8.49 11.33 12.51
C ALA A 114 -6.98 11.56 12.32
N ASP A 115 -6.18 10.90 13.15
CA ASP A 115 -4.72 10.80 13.08
C ASP A 115 -4.11 10.46 11.72
N LEU A 116 -4.84 9.77 10.82
CA LEU A 116 -4.28 9.39 9.51
C LEU A 116 -4.12 10.61 8.60
N GLY A 117 -4.94 11.65 8.76
CA GLY A 117 -4.79 12.92 8.06
C GLY A 117 -3.78 13.88 8.72
N GLY A 118 -3.01 13.40 9.69
CA GLY A 118 -2.14 14.22 10.53
C GLY A 118 -0.71 14.41 10.00
N PRO A 119 0.18 14.96 10.84
CA PRO A 119 1.55 15.34 10.47
C PRO A 119 2.40 14.24 9.85
N LEU A 120 2.19 12.97 10.20
CA LEU A 120 2.96 11.85 9.62
C LEU A 120 2.54 11.57 8.17
N PHE A 121 1.26 11.71 7.84
CA PHE A 121 0.77 11.63 6.47
C PHE A 121 1.24 12.84 5.64
N GLU A 122 1.18 14.05 6.20
CA GLU A 122 1.73 15.25 5.55
C GLU A 122 3.24 15.13 5.34
N ALA A 123 3.95 14.47 6.26
CA ALA A 123 5.35 14.14 6.09
C ALA A 123 5.59 13.05 5.04
N GLY A 124 4.58 12.50 4.37
CA GLY A 124 4.73 11.52 3.29
C GLY A 124 5.01 10.09 3.76
N TRP A 125 4.63 9.74 5.00
CA TRP A 125 4.80 8.38 5.51
C TRP A 125 3.68 7.48 4.93
N PRO A 126 3.97 6.22 4.56
CA PRO A 126 2.91 5.25 4.30
C PRO A 126 2.13 5.05 5.59
N CYS A 127 0.80 5.12 5.55
CA CYS A 127 -0.02 5.09 6.75
C CYS A 127 -1.13 4.04 6.62
N LEU A 128 -1.42 3.36 7.73
CA LEU A 128 -2.54 2.44 7.90
C LEU A 128 -3.23 2.78 9.22
N LEU A 129 -4.52 3.11 9.18
CA LEU A 129 -5.35 3.36 10.35
C LEU A 129 -6.38 2.25 10.47
N ILE A 130 -6.37 1.64 11.64
CA ILE A 130 -7.43 0.78 12.13
C ILE A 130 -8.18 1.60 13.18
N ILE A 131 -9.45 1.92 12.89
CA ILE A 131 -10.26 2.79 13.75
C ILE A 131 -11.59 2.15 14.07
N SER A 132 -12.07 2.32 15.29
CA SER A 132 -13.43 1.95 15.66
C SER A 132 -14.02 2.94 16.66
N LYS A 133 -15.32 3.23 16.55
CA LYS A 133 -16.02 4.17 17.44
C LYS A 133 -17.38 3.59 17.82
N HIS A 134 -17.75 3.73 19.08
CA HIS A 134 -19.11 3.44 19.56
C HIS A 134 -19.88 4.74 19.80
N ILE A 135 -21.19 4.61 20.00
CA ILE A 135 -22.12 5.75 20.15
C ILE A 135 -21.82 6.66 21.37
N TYR A 136 -21.04 6.18 22.34
CA TYR A 136 -20.69 6.94 23.54
C TYR A 136 -19.35 7.69 23.43
N TYR A 137 -18.66 7.63 22.28
CA TYR A 137 -17.43 8.37 22.03
C TYR A 137 -17.58 9.86 22.38
N HIS A 138 -16.57 10.43 23.05
CA HIS A 138 -16.57 11.82 23.54
C HIS A 138 -17.66 12.15 24.57
N THR A 139 -18.12 11.15 25.32
CA THR A 139 -19.04 11.35 26.44
C THR A 139 -18.47 10.76 27.72
N MET A 140 -19.04 11.15 28.87
CA MET A 140 -18.71 10.54 30.17
C MET A 140 -19.09 9.05 30.26
N LEU A 141 -19.79 8.51 29.26
CA LEU A 141 -20.20 7.10 29.16
C LEU A 141 -19.21 6.24 28.34
N ASP A 142 -18.15 6.84 27.80
CA ASP A 142 -17.00 6.13 27.24
C ASP A 142 -16.14 5.57 28.38
N THR A 143 -16.60 4.46 28.93
CA THR A 143 -16.04 3.85 30.13
C THR A 143 -15.70 2.38 29.88
N MET A 144 -14.92 1.79 30.80
CA MET A 144 -14.40 0.42 30.63
C MET A 144 -15.49 -0.66 30.48
N GLU A 145 -16.71 -0.41 30.95
CA GLU A 145 -17.86 -1.32 30.81
C GLU A 145 -18.27 -1.51 29.34
N LYS A 146 -17.80 -0.65 28.43
CA LYS A 146 -18.01 -0.78 26.98
C LYS A 146 -16.99 -1.69 26.31
N ILE A 147 -15.98 -2.16 27.04
CA ILE A 147 -14.88 -2.99 26.54
C ILE A 147 -14.94 -4.37 27.18
N THR A 148 -14.83 -5.43 26.38
CA THR A 148 -14.84 -6.81 26.89
C THR A 148 -13.46 -7.48 26.77
N PRO A 149 -13.10 -8.42 27.67
CA PRO A 149 -11.85 -9.18 27.54
C PRO A 149 -11.70 -9.94 26.21
N ASP A 150 -12.79 -10.53 25.69
CA ASP A 150 -12.81 -11.19 24.37
C ASP A 150 -12.42 -10.22 23.25
N GLN A 151 -12.96 -9.00 23.28
CA GLN A 151 -12.66 -7.98 22.28
C GLN A 151 -11.23 -7.50 22.36
N VAL A 152 -10.74 -7.18 23.56
CA VAL A 152 -9.33 -6.79 23.75
C VAL A 152 -8.40 -7.89 23.24
N TYR A 153 -8.74 -9.16 23.51
CA TYR A 153 -7.98 -10.30 23.00
C TYR A 153 -7.99 -10.38 21.48
N ARG A 154 -9.17 -10.37 20.83
CA ARG A 154 -9.29 -10.43 19.37
C ARG A 154 -8.61 -9.24 18.69
N ARG A 155 -8.80 -8.02 19.17
CA ARG A 155 -8.12 -6.81 18.65
C ARG A 155 -6.62 -6.90 18.81
N THR A 156 -6.13 -7.46 19.93
CA THR A 156 -4.69 -7.72 20.11
C THR A 156 -4.16 -8.69 19.06
N LEU A 157 -4.90 -9.78 18.78
CA LEU A 157 -4.52 -10.74 17.73
C LEU A 157 -4.55 -10.11 16.34
N MET A 158 -5.55 -9.30 16.01
CA MET A 158 -5.62 -8.56 14.74
C MET A 158 -4.37 -7.69 14.57
N ASN A 159 -4.03 -6.87 15.57
CA ASN A 159 -2.85 -6.00 15.52
C ASN A 159 -1.54 -6.78 15.42
N ILE A 160 -1.44 -7.94 16.09
CA ILE A 160 -0.30 -8.85 15.94
C ILE A 160 -0.22 -9.38 14.50
N GLY A 161 -1.35 -9.82 13.94
CA GLY A 161 -1.44 -10.28 12.55
C GLY A 161 -0.97 -9.23 11.55
N ILE A 162 -1.45 -7.99 11.69
CA ILE A 162 -1.07 -6.87 10.84
C ILE A 162 0.45 -6.66 10.90
N ILE A 163 1.01 -6.56 12.11
CA ILE A 163 2.45 -6.32 12.28
C ILE A 163 3.27 -7.49 11.75
N ASN A 164 2.87 -8.75 11.96
CA ASN A 164 3.56 -9.91 11.38
C ASN A 164 3.56 -9.85 9.85
N ARG A 165 2.44 -9.53 9.21
CA ARG A 165 2.37 -9.40 7.75
C ARG A 165 3.18 -8.23 7.21
N LEU A 166 3.22 -7.11 7.94
CA LEU A 166 4.12 -6.01 7.63
C LEU A 166 5.59 -6.45 7.69
N LEU A 167 5.96 -7.25 8.71
CA LEU A 167 7.29 -7.85 8.80
C LEU A 167 7.54 -8.84 7.65
N ASP A 168 6.58 -9.67 7.26
CA ASP A 168 6.82 -10.69 6.22
C ASP A 168 6.83 -10.11 4.79
N SER A 169 6.31 -8.90 4.60
CA SER A 169 6.28 -8.26 3.28
C SER A 169 7.69 -8.07 2.68
N PRO A 170 7.87 -8.16 1.35
CA PRO A 170 9.19 -8.01 0.73
C PRO A 170 9.83 -6.66 1.05
N SER A 171 11.15 -6.63 1.23
CA SER A 171 11.89 -5.39 1.49
C SER A 171 11.64 -4.37 0.38
N GLY A 172 11.47 -3.10 0.74
CA GLY A 172 11.19 -2.02 -0.21
C GLY A 172 9.78 -2.02 -0.83
N TYR A 173 9.06 -3.15 -0.89
CA TYR A 173 7.76 -3.27 -1.58
C TYR A 173 6.69 -2.31 -1.06
N LEU A 174 6.53 -2.17 0.26
CA LEU A 174 5.51 -1.27 0.81
C LEU A 174 5.83 0.21 0.57
N ILE A 175 7.11 0.59 0.60
CA ILE A 175 7.57 1.96 0.28
C ILE A 175 7.31 2.28 -1.20
N ALA A 176 7.59 1.29 -2.04
CA ALA A 176 7.49 1.31 -3.48
C ALA A 176 6.07 1.52 -3.99
N VAL A 177 5.13 0.76 -3.45
CA VAL A 177 3.72 0.76 -3.86
C VAL A 177 2.85 1.70 -3.03
N ASP A 178 3.44 2.41 -2.07
CA ASP A 178 2.74 3.42 -1.27
C ASP A 178 2.04 4.42 -2.21
N GLY A 179 0.94 5.01 -1.76
CA GLY A 179 0.14 5.97 -2.52
C GLY A 179 0.01 7.31 -1.82
N ASN A 180 0.80 7.59 -0.77
CA ASN A 180 0.77 8.88 -0.11
C ASN A 180 1.22 9.98 -1.09
N PRO A 181 0.38 11.00 -1.37
CA PRO A 181 0.69 12.06 -2.33
C PRO A 181 1.81 13.00 -1.85
N ASN A 182 2.07 13.08 -0.55
CA ASN A 182 3.11 13.93 0.05
C ASN A 182 4.49 13.26 0.08
N ARG A 183 4.57 11.98 -0.29
CA ARG A 183 5.85 11.27 -0.38
C ARG A 183 6.56 11.67 -1.65
N GLN A 184 7.67 12.41 -1.50
CA GLN A 184 8.58 12.65 -2.61
C GLN A 184 9.23 11.32 -3.00
N ARG A 185 9.02 10.90 -4.25
CA ARG A 185 9.68 9.73 -4.80
C ARG A 185 10.84 10.20 -5.63
N GLU A 186 12.03 9.76 -5.27
CA GLU A 186 13.16 9.82 -6.19
C GLU A 186 12.83 8.86 -7.35
N VAL A 187 12.48 9.44 -8.50
CA VAL A 187 12.26 8.67 -9.73
C VAL A 187 13.63 8.20 -10.20
N LYS A 188 14.04 7.01 -9.76
CA LYS A 188 15.27 6.38 -10.25
C LYS A 188 15.02 5.78 -11.62
N GLU A 189 15.99 5.88 -12.51
CA GLU A 189 15.98 5.09 -13.73
C GLU A 189 16.15 3.61 -13.40
N ILE A 190 15.52 2.75 -14.19
CA ILE A 190 15.76 1.30 -14.13
C ILE A 190 16.94 1.02 -15.05
N ALA A 191 18.09 0.71 -14.46
CA ALA A 191 19.35 0.57 -15.20
C ALA A 191 19.37 -0.67 -16.11
N ASP A 192 18.79 -1.79 -15.67
CA ASP A 192 18.80 -3.07 -16.40
C ASP A 192 17.42 -3.49 -16.86
N VAL A 193 16.96 -2.86 -17.95
CA VAL A 193 15.77 -3.29 -18.69
C VAL A 193 16.19 -3.78 -20.07
N SER A 194 15.69 -4.93 -20.49
CA SER A 194 15.95 -5.48 -21.82
C SER A 194 14.67 -5.82 -22.56
N ILE A 195 14.71 -5.88 -23.89
CA ILE A 195 13.61 -6.36 -24.72
C ILE A 195 13.93 -7.78 -25.18
N GLN A 196 13.03 -8.71 -24.95
CA GLN A 196 13.02 -10.00 -25.61
C GLN A 196 12.17 -9.92 -26.88
N VAL A 197 12.77 -10.35 -28.00
CA VAL A 197 12.11 -10.37 -29.32
C VAL A 197 12.37 -11.72 -29.95
N ILE A 198 11.32 -12.38 -30.43
CA ILE A 198 11.41 -13.64 -31.17
C ILE A 198 10.40 -13.65 -32.32
N PRO A 199 10.83 -13.91 -33.58
CA PRO A 199 12.22 -13.84 -34.08
C PRO A 199 12.67 -12.37 -34.17
N ASP A 200 13.98 -12.10 -34.14
CA ASP A 200 14.53 -10.76 -34.41
C ASP A 200 14.97 -10.55 -35.88
N THR A 201 14.88 -11.61 -36.70
CA THR A 201 14.96 -11.53 -38.16
C THR A 201 13.75 -12.23 -38.77
N ILE A 202 12.95 -11.49 -39.54
CA ILE A 202 11.69 -11.97 -40.11
C ILE A 202 11.53 -11.54 -41.57
N ARG A 203 10.55 -12.12 -42.28
CA ARG A 203 10.10 -11.61 -43.58
C ARG A 203 8.99 -10.58 -43.42
N GLU A 204 8.86 -9.67 -44.36
CA GLU A 204 7.72 -8.75 -44.46
C GLU A 204 6.38 -9.48 -44.27
N GLY A 205 5.48 -8.90 -43.49
CA GLY A 205 4.18 -9.49 -43.16
C GLY A 205 4.23 -10.58 -42.08
N SER A 206 5.42 -10.96 -41.60
CA SER A 206 5.56 -11.90 -40.48
C SER A 206 5.46 -11.19 -39.13
N MET A 207 5.11 -11.96 -38.11
CA MET A 207 4.94 -11.49 -36.74
C MET A 207 6.22 -11.62 -35.92
N VAL A 208 6.47 -10.62 -35.08
CA VAL A 208 7.39 -10.73 -33.94
C VAL A 208 6.60 -10.78 -32.63
N MET A 209 7.07 -11.57 -31.67
CA MET A 209 6.62 -11.50 -30.28
C MET A 209 7.61 -10.68 -29.45
N VAL A 210 7.08 -9.80 -28.61
CA VAL A 210 7.86 -8.85 -27.81
C VAL A 210 7.38 -8.86 -26.37
N TRP A 211 8.31 -9.00 -25.44
CA TRP A 211 8.08 -8.85 -24.00
C TRP A 211 9.35 -8.34 -23.33
N PRO A 212 9.28 -7.87 -22.08
CA PRO A 212 10.45 -7.34 -21.41
C PRO A 212 11.26 -8.52 -20.82
N GLY A 213 12.59 -8.42 -20.86
CA GLY A 213 13.48 -9.24 -20.05
C GLY A 213 13.89 -8.46 -18.81
N TYR A 214 13.73 -9.06 -17.63
CA TYR A 214 13.95 -8.39 -16.33
C TYR A 214 15.10 -9.03 -15.54
N TRP A 215 15.92 -8.19 -14.91
CA TRP A 215 16.95 -8.64 -13.95
C TRP A 215 16.93 -7.88 -12.62
N ASP A 216 16.10 -6.84 -12.47
CA ASP A 216 15.96 -6.10 -11.22
C ASP A 216 14.94 -6.77 -10.28
N VAL A 217 15.43 -7.33 -9.18
CA VAL A 217 14.64 -8.03 -8.14
C VAL A 217 13.63 -7.12 -7.42
N ASP A 218 13.78 -5.80 -7.52
CA ASP A 218 12.91 -4.82 -6.89
C ASP A 218 11.79 -4.30 -7.81
N MET A 219 11.78 -4.71 -9.08
CA MET A 219 10.86 -4.23 -10.11
C MET A 219 9.46 -4.84 -9.97
N VAL A 220 8.45 -3.98 -9.79
CA VAL A 220 7.03 -4.38 -9.74
C VAL A 220 6.31 -3.66 -10.87
N ILE A 221 5.86 -4.35 -11.91
CA ILE A 221 5.29 -3.70 -13.09
C ILE A 221 3.79 -3.92 -13.13
N ARG A 222 3.04 -2.85 -13.39
CA ARG A 222 1.60 -2.92 -13.60
C ARG A 222 1.28 -3.38 -15.03
N PRO A 223 0.12 -4.00 -15.31
CA PRO A 223 -0.25 -4.41 -16.67
C PRO A 223 -0.18 -3.29 -17.73
N ASP A 224 -0.38 -2.04 -17.31
CA ASP A 224 -0.31 -0.80 -18.09
C ASP A 224 1.06 -0.08 -17.99
N GLY A 225 2.04 -0.68 -17.32
CA GLY A 225 3.36 -0.10 -17.07
C GLY A 225 4.38 -0.30 -18.18
N VAL A 226 4.02 -0.88 -19.32
CA VAL A 226 4.97 -1.14 -20.42
C VAL A 226 4.38 -0.64 -21.72
N THR A 227 5.12 0.21 -22.43
CA THR A 227 4.75 0.76 -23.73
C THR A 227 5.83 0.44 -24.76
N TYR A 228 5.41 -0.05 -25.93
CA TYR A 228 6.28 -0.34 -27.07
C TYR A 228 6.00 0.63 -28.22
N ASP A 229 7.04 1.24 -28.76
CA ASP A 229 7.07 1.84 -30.10
C ASP A 229 7.89 0.91 -31.00
N PHE A 230 7.31 0.46 -32.12
CA PHE A 230 7.95 -0.50 -33.03
C PHE A 230 8.90 0.14 -34.05
N GLY A 231 8.93 1.47 -34.15
CA GLY A 231 9.84 2.21 -35.02
C GLY A 231 9.48 2.21 -36.50
N ASP A 232 8.29 1.72 -36.87
CA ASP A 232 7.79 1.69 -38.26
C ASP A 232 6.69 2.74 -38.54
N GLY A 233 6.40 3.60 -37.55
CA GLY A 233 5.36 4.63 -37.62
C GLY A 233 3.96 4.15 -37.23
N THR A 234 3.80 2.90 -36.82
CA THR A 234 2.53 2.42 -36.22
C THR A 234 2.33 2.97 -34.81
N PRO A 235 1.08 3.05 -34.30
CA PRO A 235 0.83 3.52 -32.95
C PRO A 235 1.50 2.65 -31.88
N SER A 236 2.02 3.28 -30.81
CA SER A 236 2.56 2.56 -29.67
C SER A 236 1.50 1.71 -28.96
N VAL A 237 1.93 0.59 -28.38
CA VAL A 237 1.05 -0.35 -27.68
C VAL A 237 1.46 -0.45 -26.21
N THR A 238 0.49 -0.32 -25.30
CA THR A 238 0.71 -0.47 -23.85
C THR A 238 0.19 -1.81 -23.35
N ARG A 239 1.09 -2.78 -23.16
CA ARG A 239 0.84 -4.13 -22.61
C ARG A 239 2.14 -4.73 -22.08
N LEU A 240 2.07 -5.67 -21.13
CA LEU A 240 3.25 -6.43 -20.69
C LEU A 240 3.91 -7.20 -21.84
N ALA A 241 3.17 -8.04 -22.55
CA ALA A 241 3.64 -8.77 -23.73
C ALA A 241 2.73 -8.47 -24.92
N THR A 242 3.30 -8.43 -26.13
CA THR A 242 2.56 -8.10 -27.34
C THR A 242 3.19 -8.71 -28.59
N ASN A 243 2.50 -8.60 -29.71
CA ASN A 243 2.98 -9.00 -31.02
C ASN A 243 2.88 -7.83 -32.00
N HIS A 244 3.71 -7.85 -33.04
CA HIS A 244 3.71 -6.83 -34.09
C HIS A 244 4.02 -7.42 -35.45
N VAL A 245 3.49 -6.79 -36.50
CA VAL A 245 3.71 -7.20 -37.90
C VAL A 245 4.29 -6.02 -38.67
N TYR A 246 5.50 -6.18 -39.19
CA TYR A 246 6.14 -5.19 -40.04
C TYR A 246 5.75 -5.41 -41.51
N LEU A 247 5.19 -4.38 -42.14
CA LEU A 247 4.67 -4.43 -43.51
C LEU A 247 5.65 -3.93 -44.58
N LYS A 248 6.91 -3.68 -44.22
CA LYS A 248 7.97 -3.25 -45.15
C LYS A 248 9.29 -3.88 -44.74
N GLU A 249 10.11 -4.25 -45.72
CA GLU A 249 11.52 -4.60 -45.46
C GLU A 249 12.29 -3.40 -44.86
N GLY A 250 13.26 -3.69 -43.98
CA GLY A 250 14.04 -2.68 -43.29
C GLY A 250 14.52 -3.10 -41.90
N ALA A 251 15.35 -2.26 -41.28
CA ALA A 251 15.75 -2.40 -39.89
C ALA A 251 14.93 -1.45 -39.03
N PHE A 252 14.13 -1.99 -38.10
CA PHE A 252 13.25 -1.22 -37.22
C PHE A 252 13.74 -1.32 -35.78
N THR A 253 13.80 -0.18 -35.08
CA THR A 253 14.22 -0.16 -33.67
C THR A 253 13.00 -0.08 -32.78
N ILE A 254 12.72 -1.17 -32.06
CA ILE A 254 11.71 -1.19 -31.01
C ILE A 254 12.25 -0.38 -29.84
N THR A 255 11.48 0.59 -29.36
CA THR A 255 11.73 1.32 -28.11
C THR A 255 10.69 0.90 -27.09
N MET A 256 11.14 0.27 -26.00
CA MET A 256 10.30 -0.12 -24.88
C MET A 256 10.53 0.85 -23.72
N THR A 257 9.45 1.46 -23.24
CA THR A 257 9.45 2.23 -21.99
C THR A 257 8.73 1.42 -20.93
N VAL A 258 9.41 1.19 -19.80
CA VAL A 258 8.81 0.54 -18.64
C VAL A 258 8.68 1.55 -17.51
N LYS A 259 7.51 1.59 -16.88
CA LYS A 259 7.22 2.28 -15.65
C LYS A 259 6.79 1.25 -14.60
N ASP A 260 7.57 1.14 -13.53
CA ASP A 260 7.22 0.27 -12.43
C ASP A 260 6.24 0.95 -11.45
N ALA A 261 5.75 0.19 -10.47
CA ALA A 261 4.80 0.65 -9.47
C ALA A 261 5.42 1.69 -8.52
N ARG A 262 6.75 1.79 -8.47
CA ARG A 262 7.51 2.82 -7.74
C ARG A 262 7.61 4.13 -8.52
N GLY A 263 7.18 4.13 -9.78
CA GLY A 263 7.30 5.24 -10.70
C GLY A 263 8.66 5.33 -11.38
N ARG A 264 9.56 4.35 -11.18
CA ARG A 264 10.85 4.27 -11.87
C ARG A 264 10.62 4.01 -13.35
N THR A 265 11.42 4.65 -14.20
CA THR A 265 11.33 4.48 -15.65
C THR A 265 12.59 3.84 -16.20
N GLY A 266 12.44 2.85 -17.09
CA GLY A 266 13.54 2.28 -17.84
C GLY A 266 13.23 2.33 -19.33
N VAL A 267 14.25 2.54 -20.15
CA VAL A 267 14.14 2.50 -21.61
C VAL A 267 15.08 1.45 -22.14
N ALA A 268 14.55 0.57 -22.98
CA ALA A 268 15.33 -0.41 -23.72
C ALA A 268 15.08 -0.26 -25.21
N LYS A 269 16.08 -0.61 -26.02
CA LYS A 269 15.97 -0.62 -27.48
C LYS A 269 16.42 -1.96 -28.03
N ARG A 270 15.73 -2.46 -29.06
CA ARG A 270 16.12 -3.68 -29.78
C ARG A 270 15.74 -3.56 -31.24
N THR A 271 16.67 -3.90 -32.13
CA THR A 271 16.47 -3.84 -33.56
C THR A 271 15.89 -5.17 -34.06
N VAL A 272 14.87 -5.07 -34.93
CA VAL A 272 14.34 -6.17 -35.73
C VAL A 272 14.75 -5.94 -37.18
N THR A 273 15.26 -6.99 -37.82
CA THR A 273 15.59 -6.98 -39.24
C THR A 273 14.47 -7.64 -40.03
N VAL A 274 13.87 -6.90 -40.96
CA VAL A 274 12.81 -7.38 -41.85
C VAL A 274 13.38 -7.51 -43.23
N THR A 275 13.44 -8.74 -43.73
CA THR A 275 13.82 -9.03 -45.11
C THR A 275 12.58 -9.09 -46.00
N LYS A 276 12.83 -9.01 -47.30
CA LYS A 276 11.86 -9.43 -48.31
C LYS A 276 11.43 -10.89 -48.15
#